data_AF-A0A1F9C765-F1
#
_entry.id   AF-A0A1F9C765-F1
#
_cell.length_a   1.000
_cell.length_b   1.000
_cell.length_c   1.000
_cell.angle_alpha   90.00
_cell.angle_beta   90.00
_cell.angle_gamma   90.00
#
_symmetry.space_group_name_H-M   'P 1'
#
loop_
_entity.id
_entity.type
_entity.pdbx_description
1 polymer ?
#
loop_
_entity_poly.entity_id
_entity_poly.type
_entity_poly.pdbx_seq_one_letter_code
_entity_poly.pdbx_strand_id
1 'polypeptide(L)' 'MNGITIYRVDGITKKDVPVGTVEERRKIERGDNLIGLMRVARMVFASLPRESFCIKLRGARIAF' A
#
# COMPACT_ATOMS: atom_id res chain seq x y z
N MET A 1 4.29 -2.67 15.69
CA MET A 1 4.55 -2.91 14.25
C MET A 1 3.34 -2.43 13.49
N ASN A 2 3.50 -1.42 12.64
CA ASN A 2 2.44 -0.92 11.76
C ASN A 2 2.71 -1.49 10.37
N GLY A 3 2.05 -2.60 10.04
CA GLY A 3 2.06 -3.21 8.72
C GLY A 3 0.88 -2.71 7.88
N ILE A 4 1.10 -2.54 6.59
CA ILE A 4 0.08 -2.12 5.62
C ILE A 4 -0.05 -3.19 4.55
N THR A 5 -1.27 -3.70 4.36
CA THR A 5 -1.56 -4.61 3.25
C THR A 5 -1.90 -3.82 2.00
N ILE A 6 -1.21 -4.13 0.92
CA ILE A 6 -1.37 -3.52 -0.40
C ILE A 6 -2.27 -4.40 -1.24
N TYR A 7 -3.29 -3.76 -1.82
CA TYR A 7 -4.21 -4.37 -2.76
C TYR A 7 -4.02 -3.70 -4.13
N ARG A 8 -3.99 -4.50 -5.19
CA ARG A 8 -4.07 -4.02 -6.57
C ARG A 8 -5.54 -4.03 -6.96
N VAL A 9 -6.00 -2.92 -7.54
CA VAL A 9 -7.35 -2.86 -8.08
C VAL A 9 -7.30 -3.36 -9.52
N ASP A 10 -7.97 -4.46 -9.79
CA ASP A 10 -8.15 -4.93 -11.16
C ASP A 10 -9.09 -3.97 -11.90
N GLY A 11 -8.61 -3.34 -12.98
CA GLY A 11 -9.36 -2.36 -13.75
C GLY A 11 -10.59 -2.94 -14.46
N ILE A 12 -10.64 -4.27 -14.69
CA ILE A 12 -11.74 -4.94 -15.38
C ILE A 12 -12.81 -5.36 -14.37
N THR A 13 -12.40 -6.04 -13.30
CA THR A 13 -13.34 -6.60 -12.32
C THR A 13 -13.63 -5.65 -11.15
N LYS A 14 -12.90 -4.54 -11.03
CA LYS A 14 -12.91 -3.60 -9.90
C LYS A 14 -12.71 -4.27 -8.53
N LYS A 15 -12.09 -5.45 -8.53
CA LYS A 15 -11.81 -6.22 -7.31
C LYS A 15 -10.45 -5.85 -6.73
N ASP A 16 -10.38 -5.84 -5.40
CA ASP A 16 -9.16 -5.66 -4.64
C ASP A 16 -8.44 -7.00 -4.52
N VAL A 17 -7.33 -7.18 -5.23
CA VAL A 17 -6.47 -8.37 -5.13
C VAL A 17 -5.32 -8.08 -4.17
N PRO A 18 -5.17 -8.81 -3.05
CA PRO A 18 -4.03 -8.60 -2.16
C PRO A 18 -2.73 -8.98 -2.87
N VAL A 19 -1.76 -8.07 -2.90
CA VAL A 19 -0.47 -8.26 -3.59
C VAL A 19 0.66 -8.52 -2.59
N GLY A 20 0.55 -7.95 -1.41
CA GLY A 20 1.57 -8.13 -0.37
C GLY A 20 1.39 -7.17 0.79
N THR A 21 2.32 -7.23 1.73
CA THR A 21 2.33 -6.42 2.95
C THR A 21 3.63 -5.66 3.03
N VAL A 22 3.57 -4.37 3.32
CA VAL A 22 4.75 -3.56 3.65
C VAL A 22 4.72 -3.29 5.14
N GLU A 23 5.80 -3.62 5.83
CA GLU A 23 5.92 -3.42 7.26
C GLU A 23 7.01 -2.40 7.57
N GLU A 24 6.67 -1.44 8.44
CA GLU A 24 7.70 -0.57 9.02
C GLU A 24 8.48 -1.36 10.08
N ARG A 25 9.78 -1.57 9.80
CA ARG A 25 10.68 -2.33 10.68
C ARG A 25 11.26 -1.48 11.82
N ARG A 26 11.20 -0.15 11.74
CA ARG A 26 11.71 0.73 12.79
C ARG A 26 10.82 0.69 14.02
N LYS A 27 11.45 0.68 15.20
CA LYS A 27 10.77 0.73 16.50
C LYS A 27 10.29 2.14 16.88
N ILE A 28 10.84 3.18 16.26
CA ILE A 28 10.54 4.58 16.58
C ILE A 28 10.01 5.25 15.31
N GLU A 29 8.81 5.80 15.40
CA GLU A 29 8.16 6.53 14.32
C GLU A 29 8.80 7.91 14.19
N ARG A 30 9.46 8.19 13.06
CA ARG A 30 9.75 9.57 12.62
C ARG A 30 8.66 9.91 11.62
N GLY A 31 7.94 11.01 11.85
CA GLY A 31 6.72 11.40 11.14
C GLY A 31 6.72 11.19 9.61
N ASP A 32 5.51 11.11 9.04
CA ASP A 32 5.21 10.77 7.64
C ASP A 32 5.50 9.31 7.20
N ASN A 33 5.38 8.39 8.16
CA ASN A 33 5.56 6.95 7.94
C ASN A 33 4.64 6.39 6.83
N LEU A 34 3.38 6.85 6.77
CA LEU A 34 2.41 6.37 5.79
C LEU A 34 2.81 6.71 4.34
N ILE A 35 3.30 7.92 4.09
CA ILE A 35 3.74 8.35 2.76
C ILE A 35 4.99 7.56 2.34
N GLY A 36 5.92 7.35 3.27
CA GLY A 36 7.09 6.50 3.05
C GLY A 36 6.71 5.07 2.67
N LEU A 37 5.79 4.47 3.43
CA LEU A 37 5.23 3.14 3.16
C LEU A 37 4.51 3.08 1.82
N MET A 38 3.72 4.09 1.46
CA MET A 38 3.06 4.21 0.15
C MET A 38 4.08 4.27 -0.99
N ARG A 39 5.18 5.02 -0.82
CA ARG A 39 6.23 5.13 -1.82
C ARG A 39 6.98 3.82 -2.01
N VAL A 40 7.29 3.11 -0.92
CA VAL A 40 7.89 1.77 -0.96
C VAL A 40 6.93 0.78 -1.61
N ALA A 41 5.65 0.78 -1.23
CA ALA A 41 4.64 -0.06 -1.84
C ALA A 41 4.55 0.16 -3.35
N ARG A 42 4.56 1.42 -3.81
CA ARG A 42 4.56 1.74 -5.24
C ARG A 42 5.84 1.24 -5.92
N MET A 43 7.02 1.44 -5.33
CA MET A 43 8.28 0.96 -5.92
C MET A 43 8.34 -0.57 -6.02
N VAL A 44 7.76 -1.29 -5.06
CA VAL A 44 7.83 -2.76 -5.02
C VAL A 44 6.73 -3.42 -5.85
N PHE A 45 5.51 -2.87 -5.83
CA PHE A 45 4.33 -3.55 -6.40
C PHE A 45 3.78 -2.89 -7.68
N ALA A 46 4.16 -1.66 -8.01
CA ALA A 46 3.74 -1.03 -9.27
C ALA A 46 4.58 -1.55 -10.42
N SER A 47 3.93 -2.27 -11.33
CA SER A 47 4.54 -2.73 -12.58
C SER A 47 4.36 -1.68 -13.67
N LEU A 48 3.27 -0.90 -13.62
CA LEU A 48 2.93 0.12 -14.60
C LEU A 48 2.63 1.47 -13.93
N PRO A 49 2.92 2.62 -14.59
CA PRO A 49 2.64 3.95 -14.04
C PRO A 49 1.16 4.20 -13.74
N ARG A 50 0.26 3.50 -14.44
CA ARG A 50 -1.21 3.65 -14.37
C ARG A 50 -1.91 2.62 -13.48
N GLU A 51 -1.18 1.71 -12.83
CA GLU A 51 -1.81 0.78 -11.89
C GLU A 51 -2.33 1.55 -10.67
N SER A 52 -3.60 1.31 -10.34
CA SER A 52 -4.25 1.88 -9.15
C SER A 52 -4.09 0.90 -7.99
N PHE A 53 -3.56 1.41 -6.88
CA PHE A 53 -3.38 0.62 -5.66
C PHE A 53 -4.30 1.12 -4.57
N CYS A 54 -4.73 0.18 -3.72
CA CYS A 54 -5.50 0.46 -2.52
C CYS A 54 -4.73 -0.06 -1.30
N ILE A 55 -4.55 0.81 -0.32
CA ILE A 55 -4.07 0.46 1.00
C ILE A 55 -5.27 0.32 1.94
N LYS A 56 -5.29 -0.77 2.71
CA LYS A 56 -6.16 -0.87 3.90
C LYS A 56 -5.31 -0.72 5.16
N LEU A 57 -5.58 0.32 5.93
CA LEU A 57 -4.91 0.62 7.19
C LEU A 57 -5.96 0.72 8.31
N ARG A 58 -6.00 -0.26 9.23
CA ARG A 58 -6.85 -0.23 10.45
C ARG A 58 -8.29 0.30 10.22
N GLY A 59 -8.95 -0.13 9.13
CA GLY A 59 -10.32 0.28 8.77
C GLY A 59 -10.44 1.46 7.81
N ALA A 60 -9.37 2.21 7.55
CA ALA A 60 -9.32 3.23 6.50
C ALA A 60 -8.86 2.61 5.17
N ARG A 61 -9.52 3.00 4.07
CA ARG A 61 -9.15 2.65 2.70
C ARG A 61 -8.58 3.88 2.00
N ILE A 62 -7.36 3.79 1.50
CA ILE A 62 -6.67 4.87 0.79
C ILE A 62 -6.30 4.36 -0.60
N ALA A 63 -6.82 4.99 -1.65
CA ALA A 63 -6.52 4.67 -3.05
C ALA A 63 -5.53 5.68 -3.64
N PHE A 64 -4.55 5.24 -4.45
CA PHE A 64 -3.51 6.08 -5.04
C PHE A 64 -2.79 5.44 -6.24
#